data_AF-A0A9W6XIB7-F1
#
_entry.id   AF-A0A9W6XIB7-F1
#
_cell.length_a   1.000
_cell.length_b   1.000
_cell.length_c   1.000
_cell.angle_alpha   90.00
_cell.angle_beta   90.00
_cell.angle_gamma   90.00
#
_symmetry.space_group_name_H-M   'P 1'
#
loop_
_entity.id
_entity.type
_entity.pdbx_description
1 polymer ?
#
loop_
_entity_poly.entity_id
_entity_poly.type
_entity_poly.pdbx_seq_one_letter_code
_entity_poly.pdbx_strand_id
1 'polypeptide(L)'
;MLLDCGATTIYVSKTWVEEHRLQISKFSNKNFKLGDNQIVESELDVLPMEVLVSGLNDGYKCVAVVYAIPDEFDCILGIPFFEDMQPQVNWRSRQIEVTIMEALHWKRAGAICEPIEEDGLVIASGLRRSVGAKGLSA
;
A
#
# COMPACT_ATOMS: atom_id res chain seq x y z
N MET A 1 8.06 5.70 -11.22
CA MET A 1 7.41 5.33 -9.95
C MET A 1 6.03 5.95 -9.88
N LEU A 2 5.04 5.22 -9.37
CA LEU A 2 3.68 5.67 -9.10
C LEU A 2 3.44 5.70 -7.59
N LEU A 3 2.74 6.73 -7.09
CA LEU A 3 2.25 6.80 -5.71
C LEU A 3 0.75 6.52 -5.74
N ASP A 4 0.30 5.41 -5.15
CA ASP A 4 -1.08 4.91 -5.28
C ASP A 4 -1.68 4.51 -3.94
N CYS A 5 -2.59 5.32 -3.40
CA CYS A 5 -3.29 5.00 -2.16
C CYS A 5 -4.35 3.89 -2.32
N GLY A 6 -4.61 3.42 -3.55
CA GLY A 6 -5.44 2.25 -3.82
C GLY A 6 -4.67 0.92 -3.74
N ALA A 7 -3.33 0.96 -3.78
CA ALA A 7 -2.49 -0.23 -3.69
C ALA A 7 -2.24 -0.62 -2.22
N THR A 8 -2.65 -1.83 -1.83
CA THR A 8 -2.54 -2.32 -0.45
C THR A 8 -1.11 -2.61 0.01
N THR A 9 -0.15 -2.74 -0.92
CA THR A 9 1.26 -2.98 -0.65
C THR A 9 2.14 -2.24 -1.67
N ILE A 10 3.46 -2.35 -1.50
CA ILE A 10 4.45 -1.83 -2.44
C ILE A 10 4.72 -2.88 -3.51
N TYR A 11 4.73 -2.48 -4.78
CA TYR A 11 5.03 -3.35 -5.91
C TYR A 11 6.26 -2.86 -6.67
N VAL A 12 7.05 -3.80 -7.18
CA VAL A 12 8.14 -3.53 -8.13
C VAL A 12 7.91 -4.34 -9.41
N SER A 13 8.24 -3.73 -10.55
CA SER A 13 8.09 -4.35 -11.85
C SER A 13 8.96 -5.61 -11.97
N LYS A 14 8.32 -6.71 -12.36
CA LYS A 14 9.02 -7.97 -12.65
C LYS A 14 10.03 -7.82 -13.79
N THR A 15 9.66 -7.14 -14.87
CA THR A 15 10.57 -6.88 -16.00
C THR A 15 11.76 -6.04 -15.56
N TRP A 16 11.52 -5.00 -14.75
CA TRP A 16 12.60 -4.17 -14.22
C TRP A 16 13.57 -4.96 -13.33
N VAL A 17 13.04 -5.83 -12.46
CA VAL A 17 13.84 -6.74 -11.62
C VAL A 17 14.71 -7.69 -12.45
N GLU A 18 14.16 -8.26 -13.52
CA GLU A 18 14.86 -9.18 -14.42
C GLU A 18 15.96 -8.47 -15.21
N GLU A 19 15.67 -7.29 -15.77
CA GLU A 19 16.62 -6.45 -16.52
C GLU A 19 17.83 -6.06 -15.66
N HIS A 20 17.59 -5.73 -14.39
CA HIS A 20 18.62 -5.31 -13.45
C HIS A 20 19.24 -6.46 -12.65
N ARG A 21 18.77 -7.70 -12.88
CA ARG A 21 19.26 -8.93 -12.24
C ARG A 21 19.25 -8.84 -10.71
N LEU A 22 18.20 -8.25 -10.15
CA LEU A 22 18.09 -8.06 -8.71
C LEU A 22 17.81 -9.38 -8.00
N GLN A 23 18.40 -9.55 -6.82
CA GLN A 23 18.16 -10.72 -6.00
C GLN A 23 16.81 -10.60 -5.31
N ILE A 24 15.90 -11.49 -5.68
CA ILE A 24 14.58 -11.65 -5.07
C ILE A 24 14.62 -12.78 -4.05
N SER A 25 13.78 -12.68 -3.02
CA SER A 25 13.52 -13.78 -2.09
C SER A 25 12.08 -14.24 -2.23
N LYS A 26 11.84 -15.51 -1.92
CA LYS A 26 10.50 -16.06 -1.87
C LYS A 26 9.95 -15.93 -0.46
N PHE A 27 8.77 -15.35 -0.34
CA PHE A 27 8.04 -15.27 0.91
C PHE A 27 6.81 -16.18 0.85
N SER A 28 6.79 -17.20 1.69
CA SER A 28 5.62 -18.06 1.87
C SER A 28 4.74 -17.48 2.98
N ASN A 29 3.66 -16.80 2.61
CA ASN A 29 2.59 -16.46 3.56
C ASN A 29 1.29 -17.09 3.11
N LYS A 30 0.49 -17.54 4.07
CA LYS A 30 -0.61 -18.46 3.77
C LYS A 30 -1.80 -17.85 3.03
N ASN A 31 -2.01 -16.53 2.97
CA ASN A 31 -3.18 -15.97 2.26
C ASN A 31 -2.97 -14.48 1.89
N PHE A 32 -2.84 -14.14 0.61
CA PHE A 32 -3.02 -12.77 0.13
C PHE A 32 -4.21 -12.74 -0.85
N LYS A 33 -5.16 -11.82 -0.62
CA LYS A 33 -6.27 -11.56 -1.53
C LYS A 33 -5.84 -10.51 -2.55
N LEU A 34 -5.81 -10.89 -3.82
CA LEU A 34 -5.66 -9.95 -4.94
C LEU A 34 -6.98 -9.18 -5.18
N GLY A 35 -6.92 -8.08 -5.94
CA GLY A 35 -8.07 -7.21 -6.20
C GLY A 35 -9.26 -7.88 -6.89
N ASP A 36 -9.10 -9.13 -7.35
CA ASP A 36 -10.11 -10.01 -7.93
C ASP A 36 -10.70 -11.02 -6.93
N ASN A 37 -10.45 -10.86 -5.62
CA ASN A 37 -10.87 -11.77 -4.54
C ASN A 37 -10.34 -13.22 -4.65
N GLN A 38 -9.37 -13.50 -5.52
CA GLN A 38 -8.71 -14.80 -5.51
C GLN A 38 -7.74 -14.88 -4.32
N ILE A 39 -7.95 -15.89 -3.47
CA ILE A 39 -6.99 -16.30 -2.45
C ILE A 39 -6.08 -17.32 -3.13
N VAL A 40 -4.86 -16.91 -3.46
CA VAL A 40 -3.84 -17.83 -3.95
C VAL A 40 -2.86 -18.06 -2.80
N GLU A 41 -2.77 -19.30 -2.32
CA GLU A 41 -1.57 -19.77 -1.59
C GLU A 41 -0.41 -19.74 -2.60
N SER A 42 0.21 -18.57 -2.74
CA SER A 42 1.34 -18.34 -3.62
C SER A 42 2.54 -17.97 -2.78
N GLU A 43 3.66 -18.65 -3.01
CA GLU A 43 4.97 -18.04 -2.75
C GLU A 43 4.98 -16.70 -3.50
N LEU A 44 5.24 -15.61 -2.78
CA LEU A 44 5.39 -14.29 -3.37
C LEU A 44 6.87 -14.00 -3.52
N ASP A 45 7.26 -13.63 -4.72
CA ASP A 45 8.57 -13.05 -4.96
C ASP A 45 8.56 -11.63 -4.36
N VAL A 46 9.52 -11.37 -3.49
CA VAL A 46 9.69 -10.09 -2.82
C VAL A 46 11.12 -9.58 -2.98
N LEU A 47 11.25 -8.25 -2.99
CA LEU A 47 12.51 -7.54 -3.11
C LEU A 47 12.65 -6.57 -1.93
N PRO A 48 13.59 -6.81 -1.00
CA PRO A 48 14.04 -5.78 -0.08
C PRO A 48 14.71 -4.65 -0.88
N MET A 49 14.23 -3.42 -0.74
CA MET A 49 14.78 -2.27 -1.44
C MET A 49 14.77 -1.01 -0.59
N GLU A 50 15.55 -0.02 -1.01
CA GLU A 50 15.63 1.29 -0.40
C GLU A 50 15.27 2.35 -1.44
N VAL A 51 14.27 3.19 -1.12
CA VAL A 51 13.78 4.27 -1.98
C VAL A 51 14.38 5.58 -1.48
N LEU A 52 15.21 6.21 -2.31
CA LEU A 52 15.74 7.53 -2.02
C LEU A 52 14.70 8.60 -2.35
N VAL A 53 14.21 9.30 -1.33
CA VAL A 53 13.28 10.42 -1.52
C VAL A 53 14.01 11.72 -1.23
N SER A 54 13.94 12.67 -2.15
CA SER A 54 14.53 13.99 -1.97
C SER A 54 13.96 14.67 -0.72
N GLY A 55 14.83 15.13 0.18
CA GLY A 55 14.44 15.72 1.46
C GLY A 55 14.54 14.77 2.65
N LEU A 56 14.79 13.47 2.43
CA LEU A 56 15.15 12.53 3.48
C LEU A 56 16.67 12.38 3.57
N ASN A 57 17.20 12.32 4.80
CA ASN A 57 18.61 12.02 5.03
C ASN A 57 18.93 10.53 4.81
N ASP A 58 17.99 9.65 5.14
CA ASP A 58 18.08 8.20 4.94
C ASP A 58 17.03 7.74 3.93
N GLY A 59 17.32 6.67 3.17
CA GLY A 59 16.33 6.11 2.26
C GLY A 59 15.23 5.35 2.99
N TYR A 60 14.04 5.33 2.39
CA TYR A 60 12.91 4.56 2.87
C TYR A 60 13.14 3.08 2.57
N LYS A 61 13.41 2.28 3.61
CA LYS A 61 13.63 0.84 3.50
C LYS A 61 12.30 0.11 3.52
N CYS A 62 12.07 -0.73 2.53
CA CYS A 62 10.83 -1.48 2.41
C CYS A 62 11.05 -2.86 1.75
N VAL A 63 9.99 -3.66 1.77
CA VAL A 63 9.91 -4.92 1.02
C VAL A 63 8.82 -4.75 -0.03
N ALA A 64 9.19 -4.82 -1.31
CA ALA A 64 8.27 -4.73 -2.43
C ALA A 64 7.89 -6.13 -2.91
N VAL A 65 6.63 -6.31 -3.31
CA VAL A 65 6.18 -7.50 -4.04
C VAL A 65 6.57 -7.36 -5.50
N VAL A 66 7.21 -8.38 -6.07
CA VAL A 66 7.56 -8.43 -7.49
C VAL A 66 6.31 -8.85 -8.27
N TYR A 67 5.83 -7.98 -9.16
CA TYR A 67 4.57 -8.21 -9.89
C TYR A 67 4.60 -7.61 -11.30
N ALA A 68 3.69 -8.07 -12.15
CA ALA A 68 3.46 -7.48 -13.46
C ALA A 68 2.61 -6.20 -13.29
N ILE A 69 3.28 -5.07 -13.14
CA ILE A 69 2.67 -3.73 -13.10
C ILE A 69 2.75 -3.08 -14.49
N PRO A 70 1.99 -2.00 -14.78
CA PRO A 70 2.07 -1.30 -16.06
C PRO A 70 3.51 -0.88 -16.39
N ASP A 71 3.96 -1.13 -17.63
CA ASP A 71 5.34 -0.91 -18.08
C ASP A 71 5.83 0.54 -17.97
N GLU A 72 4.92 1.50 -17.79
CA GLU A 72 5.26 2.91 -17.56
C GLU A 72 5.85 3.18 -16.16
N PHE A 73 5.76 2.21 -15.24
CA PHE A 73 6.27 2.34 -13.87
C PHE A 73 7.19 1.18 -13.48
N ASP A 74 8.35 1.52 -12.92
CA ASP A 74 9.25 0.52 -12.33
C ASP A 74 8.79 0.06 -10.94
N CYS A 75 8.01 0.90 -10.23
CA CYS A 75 7.57 0.65 -8.86
C CYS A 75 6.31 1.46 -8.52
N ILE A 76 5.43 0.86 -7.72
CA ILE A 76 4.22 1.47 -7.14
C ILE A 76 4.40 1.52 -5.61
N LEU A 77 4.38 2.72 -5.06
CA LEU A 77 4.36 2.96 -3.61
C LEU A 77 2.91 2.98 -3.14
N GLY A 78 2.51 1.91 -2.45
CA GLY A 78 1.17 1.74 -1.89
C GLY A 78 1.03 2.22 -0.44
N ILE A 79 -0.04 1.78 0.22
CA ILE A 79 -0.41 2.13 1.60
C ILE A 79 0.76 2.11 2.60
N PRO A 80 1.67 1.12 2.63
CA PRO A 80 2.78 1.13 3.58
C PRO A 80 3.63 2.40 3.53
N PHE A 81 3.90 2.91 2.33
CA PHE A 81 4.64 4.17 2.18
C PHE A 81 3.85 5.37 2.74
N PHE A 82 2.53 5.40 2.55
CA PHE A 82 1.70 6.47 3.10
C PHE A 82 1.60 6.42 4.62
N GLU A 83 1.52 5.23 5.21
CA GLU A 83 1.46 5.04 6.66
C GLU A 83 2.78 5.43 7.33
N ASP A 84 3.90 4.97 6.77
CA ASP A 84 5.23 5.19 7.33
C ASP A 84 5.71 6.63 7.13
N MET A 85 5.51 7.17 5.92
CA MET A 85 6.14 8.43 5.52
C MET A 85 5.18 9.62 5.52
N GLN A 86 3.86 9.38 5.59
CA GLN A 86 2.78 10.40 5.57
C GLN A 86 3.08 11.56 4.59
N PRO A 87 3.32 11.23 3.30
CA PRO A 87 3.79 12.21 2.33
C PRO A 87 2.75 13.32 2.12
N GLN A 88 3.21 14.56 2.11
CA GLN A 88 2.40 15.72 1.76
C GLN A 88 2.49 15.97 0.26
N VAL A 89 1.34 15.86 -0.43
CA VAL A 89 1.27 16.06 -1.88
C VAL A 89 0.85 17.49 -2.19
N ASN A 90 1.78 18.28 -2.70
CA ASN A 90 1.48 19.58 -3.26
C ASN A 90 1.04 19.43 -4.72
N TRP A 91 -0.28 19.34 -4.92
CA TRP A 91 -0.87 19.19 -6.25
C TRP A 91 -0.57 20.35 -7.21
N ARG A 92 -0.35 21.56 -6.69
CA ARG A 92 -0.06 22.74 -7.52
C ARG A 92 1.36 22.68 -8.05
N SER A 93 2.34 22.40 -7.20
CA SER A 93 3.75 22.32 -7.62
C SER A 93 4.13 20.93 -8.14
N ARG A 94 3.23 19.95 -8.05
CA ARG A 94 3.49 18.52 -8.36
C ARG A 94 4.67 17.98 -7.57
N GLN A 95 4.78 18.40 -6.31
CA GLN A 95 5.84 17.99 -5.41
C GLN A 95 5.27 17.11 -4.31
N ILE A 96 6.09 16.17 -3.87
CA ILE A 96 5.82 15.34 -2.71
C ILE A 96 6.88 15.73 -1.68
N GLU A 97 6.42 16.17 -0.52
CA GLU A 97 7.26 16.44 0.63
C GLU A 97 7.08 15.31 1.63
N VAL A 98 8.18 14.88 2.23
CA VAL A 98 8.16 13.82 3.23
C VAL A 98 8.77 14.36 4.51
N THR A 99 7.99 14.33 5.58
CA THR A 99 8.43 14.75 6.91
C THR A 99 8.68 13.49 7.72
N ILE A 100 9.92 13.27 8.17
CA ILE A 100 10.21 12.19 9.11
C ILE A 100 9.52 12.55 10.43
N MET A 101 8.37 11.94 10.71
CA MET A 101 7.79 11.96 12.04
C MET A 101 8.52 10.91 12.86
N GLU A 102 9.47 11.33 13.70
CA GLU A 102 10.03 10.47 14.75
C GLU A 102 8.92 10.14 15.77
N ALA A 103 8.06 9.18 15.45
CA ALA A 103 7.09 8.59 16.37
C ALA A 103 6.78 7.15 15.92
N LEU A 104 7.66 6.17 16.19
CA LEU A 104 7.70 5.41 17.44
C LEU A 104 6.33 4.89 17.92
N HIS A 105 5.76 3.90 17.22
CA HIS A 105 5.07 2.76 17.87
C HIS A 105 4.89 1.59 16.90
N TRP A 106 5.97 0.88 16.56
CA TRP A 106 5.84 -0.51 16.14
C TRP A 106 5.79 -1.39 17.39
N LYS A 107 4.57 -1.82 17.76
CA LYS A 107 4.37 -3.07 18.47
C LYS A 107 3.47 -3.98 17.63
N ARG A 108 4.07 -5.00 17.04
CA ARG A 108 3.58 -6.36 17.27
C ARG A 108 4.76 -7.33 17.37
N ALA A 109 5.08 -7.66 18.61
CA ALA A 109 5.88 -8.83 18.96
C ALA A 109 5.18 -10.09 18.42
N GLY A 110 5.97 -11.06 17.98
CA GLY A 110 5.44 -12.36 17.55
C GLY A 110 4.74 -13.09 18.70
N ALA A 111 3.53 -13.57 18.44
CA ALA A 111 3.01 -14.88 18.84
C ALA A 111 1.53 -15.01 18.41
N ILE A 112 1.28 -16.05 17.60
CA ILE A 112 0.04 -16.84 17.48
C ILE A 112 -1.20 -16.10 16.93
N CYS A 113 -1.54 -16.43 15.68
CA CYS A 113 -2.88 -16.22 15.14
C CYS A 113 -3.86 -17.13 15.91
N GLU A 114 -4.67 -16.56 16.79
CA GLU A 114 -5.97 -17.16 17.07
C GLU A 114 -6.91 -16.81 15.90
N PRO A 115 -7.76 -17.75 15.45
CA PRO A 115 -8.69 -17.49 14.37
C PRO A 115 -9.75 -16.50 14.84
N ILE A 116 -9.97 -15.45 14.04
CA ILE A 116 -11.11 -14.56 14.22
C ILE A 116 -12.36 -15.37 13.86
N GLU A 117 -13.23 -15.63 14.83
CA GLU A 117 -14.59 -16.09 14.58
C GLU A 117 -15.33 -14.99 13.81
N GLU A 118 -15.66 -15.30 12.56
CA GLU A 118 -16.53 -14.49 11.72
C GLU A 118 -17.98 -14.71 12.16
N ASP A 119 -18.50 -13.89 13.07
CA ASP A 119 -19.95 -13.64 13.15
C ASP A 119 -20.31 -12.33 13.87
N GLY A 120 -20.04 -11.21 13.20
CA GLY A 120 -20.38 -9.87 13.70
C GLY A 120 -20.82 -8.94 12.57
N LEU A 121 -22.13 -8.94 12.29
CA LEU A 121 -22.82 -8.00 11.40
C LEU A 121 -22.39 -6.53 11.67
N VAL A 122 -21.58 -5.94 10.79
CA VAL A 122 -21.24 -4.51 10.87
C VAL A 122 -22.30 -3.70 10.12
N ILE A 123 -23.19 -3.10 10.90
CA ILE A 123 -24.16 -2.09 10.46
C ILE A 123 -23.41 -0.86 9.92
N ALA A 124 -23.48 -0.61 8.61
CA ALA A 124 -23.06 0.66 8.04
C ALA A 124 -24.08 1.76 8.41
N SER A 125 -23.78 2.54 9.47
CA SER A 125 -24.61 3.70 9.84
C SER A 125 -24.09 4.98 9.17
N GLY A 126 -24.66 5.26 7.99
CA GLY A 126 -25.18 6.57 7.59
C GLY A 126 -24.29 7.82 7.61
N LEU A 127 -23.64 8.10 6.46
CA LEU A 127 -23.33 9.48 6.07
C LEU A 127 -24.60 10.13 5.48
N ARG A 128 -25.40 10.83 6.30
CA ARG A 128 -26.54 11.62 5.82
C ARG A 128 -26.05 12.88 5.10
N ARG A 129 -26.01 12.85 3.76
CA ARG A 129 -25.98 14.05 2.93
C ARG A 129 -27.36 14.72 2.97
N SER A 130 -27.43 15.95 3.45
CA SER A 130 -28.59 16.82 3.34
C SER A 130 -28.79 17.23 1.88
N VAL A 131 -29.83 16.68 1.24
CA VAL A 131 -30.32 17.16 -0.05
C VAL A 131 -31.58 17.98 0.21
N GLY A 132 -31.53 19.27 -0.12
CA GLY A 132 -32.68 20.16 -0.01
C GLY A 132 -33.79 19.76 -0.98
N ALA A 133 -35.02 19.65 -0.46
CA ALA A 133 -36.20 19.48 -1.28
C ALA A 133 -36.72 20.86 -1.72
N LYS A 134 -36.67 21.12 -3.04
CA LYS A 134 -37.47 22.13 -3.75
C LYS A 134 -38.65 21.41 -4.42
N GLY A 135 -39.85 21.99 -4.28
CA GLY A 135 -41.03 21.78 -5.13
C GLY A 135 -41.93 20.60 -4.70
N LEU A 136 -43.24 20.57 -4.91
CA LEU A 136 -44.19 21.40 -5.65
C LEU A 136 -45.62 21.04 -5.17
N SER A 137 -46.56 21.96 -5.39
CA SER A 137 -48.00 21.85 -5.12
C SER A 137 -48.69 20.71 -5.87
N ALA A 138 -49.80 20.22 -5.29
CA ALA A 138 -51.02 19.85 -6.01
C ALA A 138 -52.22 20.18 -5.09
#